data_AF-A0A7J4NU43-F1
#
_entry.id   AF-A0A7J4NU43-F1
#
_cell.length_a   1.000
_cell.length_b   1.000
_cell.length_c   1.000
_cell.angle_alpha   90.00
_cell.angle_beta   90.00
_cell.angle_gamma   90.00
#
_symmetry.space_group_name_H-M   'P 1'
#
loop_
_entity.id
_entity.type
_entity.pdbx_description
1 polymer ?
#
loop_
_entity_poly.entity_id
_entity_poly.type
_entity_poly.pdbx_seq_one_letter_code
_entity_poly.pdbx_strand_id
1 'polypeptide(L)'
;MSTEPAKLLEEEGFSYLTCIQCGTCTGSCPSGRYTSLNTRRIVLLARRNQDVYHDEDLWMCTTCYQCQERCPRGIRIADGILTLRAESVHMGLMLPEHRKVAGLMIDQGHAVPINDDGRAKRKKLGMDELPETVHKHPQALDQVKKLLEVTGFIQLVTDESTEILE
;
A
#
# COMPACT_ATOMS: atom_id res chain seq x y z
N MET A 1 -15.65 -11.50 4.76
CA MET A 1 -15.33 -12.85 4.23
C MET A 1 -13.89 -12.77 3.77
N SER A 2 -12.96 -13.40 4.47
CA SER A 2 -11.55 -13.39 4.04
C SER A 2 -11.43 -14.18 2.74
N THR A 3 -11.02 -13.51 1.67
CA THR A 3 -10.85 -14.15 0.37
C THR A 3 -9.65 -15.10 0.45
N GLU A 4 -9.74 -16.27 -0.17
CA GLU A 4 -8.59 -17.17 -0.26
C GLU A 4 -7.43 -16.48 -1.00
N PRO A 5 -6.21 -16.37 -0.42
CA PRO A 5 -5.10 -15.64 -1.02
C PRO A 5 -4.76 -16.07 -2.45
N ALA A 6 -4.82 -17.37 -2.75
CA ALA A 6 -4.51 -17.88 -4.08
C ALA A 6 -5.51 -17.37 -5.12
N LYS A 7 -6.81 -17.41 -4.80
CA LYS A 7 -7.88 -16.95 -5.69
C LYS A 7 -7.78 -15.45 -5.97
N LEU A 8 -7.61 -14.67 -4.91
CA LEU A 8 -7.43 -13.22 -5.01
C LEU A 8 -6.25 -12.85 -5.92
N LEU A 9 -5.12 -13.53 -5.73
CA LEU A 9 -3.94 -13.32 -6.55
C LEU A 9 -4.15 -13.76 -8.01
N GLU A 10 -4.89 -14.84 -8.26
CA GLU A 10 -5.20 -15.31 -9.61
C GLU A 10 -6.00 -14.29 -10.43
N GLU A 11 -7.02 -13.71 -9.80
CA GLU A 11 -7.88 -12.67 -10.39
C GLU A 11 -7.05 -11.42 -10.76
N GLU A 12 -6.06 -11.09 -9.94
CA GLU A 12 -5.08 -10.04 -10.18
C GLU A 12 -3.90 -10.48 -11.07
N GLY A 13 -4.05 -11.56 -11.84
CA GLY A 13 -3.09 -12.02 -12.85
C GLY A 13 -1.72 -12.43 -12.27
N PHE A 14 -1.69 -12.87 -11.03
CA PHE A 14 -0.52 -13.48 -10.41
C PHE A 14 -0.50 -14.98 -10.71
N SER A 15 0.41 -15.43 -11.55
CA SER A 15 0.51 -16.85 -11.92
C SER A 15 1.22 -17.70 -10.84
N TYR A 16 0.62 -17.81 -9.64
CA TYR A 16 1.25 -18.46 -8.47
C TYR A 16 1.61 -19.93 -8.72
N LEU A 17 0.83 -20.64 -9.54
CA LEU A 17 1.07 -22.05 -9.88
C LEU A 17 2.39 -22.26 -10.65
N THR A 18 2.89 -21.24 -11.33
CA THR A 18 4.18 -21.33 -12.05
C THR A 18 5.39 -21.18 -11.14
N CYS A 19 5.19 -20.81 -9.87
CA CYS A 19 6.25 -20.60 -8.90
C CYS A 19 6.97 -21.92 -8.57
N ILE A 20 8.26 -21.95 -8.88
CA ILE A 20 9.16 -23.08 -8.59
C ILE A 20 9.92 -22.94 -7.27
N GLN A 21 9.58 -21.93 -6.44
CA GLN A 21 10.19 -21.69 -5.13
C GLN A 21 11.73 -21.52 -5.16
N CYS A 22 12.29 -21.00 -6.26
CA CYS A 22 13.73 -20.83 -6.47
C CYS A 22 14.39 -19.80 -5.53
N GLY A 23 13.64 -18.85 -4.98
CA GLY A 23 14.15 -17.87 -4.03
C GLY A 23 14.85 -16.64 -4.62
N THR A 24 14.89 -16.48 -5.95
CA THR A 24 15.46 -15.28 -6.60
C THR A 24 14.85 -13.98 -6.09
N CYS A 25 13.54 -14.00 -5.79
CA CYS A 25 12.84 -12.88 -5.18
C CYS A 25 13.41 -12.49 -3.82
N THR A 26 13.61 -13.46 -2.92
CA THR A 26 14.15 -13.21 -1.58
C THR A 26 15.60 -12.77 -1.66
N GLY A 27 16.44 -13.39 -2.51
CA GLY A 27 17.83 -12.97 -2.69
C GLY A 27 17.98 -11.57 -3.30
N SER A 28 16.98 -11.11 -4.06
CA SER A 28 16.94 -9.78 -4.66
C SER A 28 16.34 -8.72 -3.73
N CYS A 29 15.66 -9.11 -2.66
CA CYS A 29 14.95 -8.18 -1.80
C CYS A 29 15.95 -7.34 -0.97
N PRO A 30 15.94 -6.00 -1.08
CA PRO A 30 16.76 -5.15 -0.21
C PRO A 30 16.29 -5.21 1.25
N SER A 31 14.97 -5.15 1.50
CA SER A 31 14.41 -5.20 2.85
C SER A 31 14.70 -6.53 3.55
N GLY A 32 14.60 -7.66 2.83
CA GLY A 32 14.86 -8.99 3.39
C GLY A 32 16.32 -9.23 3.82
N ARG A 33 17.25 -8.32 3.50
CA ARG A 33 18.63 -8.37 4.02
C ARG A 33 18.75 -7.87 5.46
N TYR A 34 17.78 -7.07 5.91
CA TYR A 34 17.81 -6.38 7.20
C TYR A 34 16.57 -6.67 8.06
N THR A 35 15.63 -7.46 7.56
CA THR A 35 14.35 -7.78 8.21
C THR A 35 14.01 -9.26 8.01
N SER A 36 12.92 -9.72 8.61
CA SER A 36 12.37 -11.07 8.43
C SER A 36 11.70 -11.31 7.07
N LEU A 37 11.50 -10.26 6.26
CA LEU A 37 10.79 -10.35 4.99
C LEU A 37 11.39 -11.41 4.06
N ASN A 38 10.61 -12.46 3.84
CA ASN A 38 10.92 -13.52 2.90
C ASN A 38 9.86 -13.58 1.81
N THR A 39 10.10 -12.91 0.68
CA THR A 39 9.14 -12.87 -0.44
C THR A 39 8.79 -14.27 -0.97
N ARG A 40 9.74 -15.22 -0.98
CA ARG A 40 9.46 -16.61 -1.34
C ARG A 40 8.45 -17.27 -0.38
N ARG A 41 8.58 -16.99 0.92
CA ARG A 41 7.66 -17.48 1.97
C ARG A 41 6.26 -16.94 1.73
N ILE A 42 6.10 -15.64 1.51
CA ILE A 42 4.81 -15.00 1.20
C ILE A 42 4.13 -15.71 0.01
N VAL A 43 4.86 -15.92 -1.09
CA VAL A 43 4.30 -16.63 -2.27
C VAL A 43 3.91 -18.07 -1.95
N LEU A 44 4.67 -18.76 -1.09
CA LEU A 44 4.33 -20.11 -0.65
C LEU A 44 3.05 -20.15 0.21
N LEU A 45 2.93 -19.23 1.18
CA LEU A 45 1.77 -19.11 2.06
C LEU A 45 0.52 -18.82 1.23
N ALA A 46 0.60 -17.82 0.35
CA ALA A 46 -0.51 -17.44 -0.51
C ALA A 46 -0.94 -18.60 -1.43
N ARG A 47 0.02 -19.30 -2.06
CA ARG A 47 -0.26 -20.50 -2.87
C ARG A 47 -0.94 -21.61 -2.07
N ARG A 48 -0.68 -21.71 -0.76
CA ARG A 48 -1.26 -22.73 0.12
C ARG A 48 -2.57 -22.29 0.78
N ASN A 49 -3.10 -21.12 0.42
CA ASN A 49 -4.22 -20.48 1.11
C ASN A 49 -4.01 -20.39 2.63
N GLN A 50 -2.76 -20.23 3.05
CA GLN A 50 -2.43 -19.98 4.45
C GLN A 50 -2.59 -18.49 4.74
N ASP A 51 -2.88 -18.17 5.99
CA ASP A 51 -3.02 -16.79 6.42
C ASP A 51 -1.69 -16.04 6.21
N VAL A 52 -1.76 -15.05 5.33
CA VAL A 52 -0.68 -14.12 5.02
C VAL A 52 -1.12 -12.69 5.30
N TYR A 53 -2.41 -12.46 5.59
CA TYR A 53 -2.97 -11.12 5.75
C TYR A 53 -2.51 -10.47 7.05
N HIS A 54 -2.29 -11.27 8.09
CA HIS A 54 -1.73 -10.85 9.38
C HIS A 54 -0.20 -10.89 9.44
N ASP A 55 0.49 -11.24 8.34
CA ASP A 55 1.95 -11.27 8.31
C ASP A 55 2.51 -9.85 8.19
N GLU A 56 3.09 -9.34 9.28
CA GLU A 56 3.69 -8.00 9.33
C GLU A 56 4.78 -7.78 8.28
N ASP A 57 5.46 -8.87 7.83
CA ASP A 57 6.47 -8.77 6.78
C ASP A 57 5.89 -8.24 5.47
N LEU A 58 4.57 -8.38 5.23
CA LEU A 58 3.90 -7.74 4.10
C LEU A 58 4.26 -6.26 4.04
N TRP A 59 4.29 -5.55 5.17
CA TRP A 59 4.53 -4.11 5.27
C TRP A 59 6.00 -3.70 5.12
N MET A 60 6.94 -4.66 5.18
CA MET A 60 8.37 -4.42 4.97
C MET A 60 8.76 -4.30 3.48
N CYS A 61 7.87 -4.67 2.57
CA CYS A 61 8.09 -4.51 1.13
C CYS A 61 8.10 -3.03 0.70
N THR A 62 9.18 -2.57 0.08
CA THR A 62 9.32 -1.19 -0.39
C THR A 62 8.81 -0.97 -1.81
N THR A 63 8.13 -1.95 -2.40
CA THR A 63 7.65 -1.93 -3.79
C THR A 63 8.73 -1.51 -4.79
N CYS A 64 9.96 -2.01 -4.62
CA CYS A 64 11.09 -1.70 -5.50
C CYS A 64 11.15 -2.52 -6.80
N TYR A 65 10.20 -3.46 -6.98
CA TYR A 65 10.04 -4.32 -8.17
C TYR A 65 11.18 -5.28 -8.54
N GLN A 66 12.33 -5.30 -7.84
CA GLN A 66 13.44 -6.20 -8.20
C GLN A 66 13.08 -7.69 -8.24
N CYS A 67 12.21 -8.14 -7.32
CA CYS A 67 11.76 -9.53 -7.27
C CYS A 67 10.94 -9.94 -8.49
N GLN A 68 10.16 -9.00 -9.03
CA GLN A 68 9.31 -9.18 -10.20
C GLN A 68 10.17 -9.24 -11.47
N GLU A 69 11.06 -8.26 -11.65
CA GLU A 69 11.96 -8.18 -12.80
C GLU A 69 12.91 -9.39 -12.93
N ARG A 70 13.33 -9.96 -11.80
CA ARG A 70 14.28 -11.09 -11.78
C ARG A 70 13.59 -12.44 -11.69
N CYS A 71 12.26 -12.50 -11.63
CA CYS A 71 11.56 -13.77 -11.50
C CYS A 71 11.71 -14.59 -12.80
N PRO A 72 12.35 -15.78 -12.77
CA PRO A 72 12.52 -16.60 -13.99
C PRO A 72 11.21 -17.18 -14.51
N ARG A 73 10.11 -17.00 -13.77
CA ARG A 73 8.76 -17.43 -14.13
C ARG A 73 7.84 -16.26 -14.48
N GLY A 74 8.36 -15.02 -14.47
CA GLY A 74 7.58 -13.82 -14.79
C GLY A 74 6.46 -13.51 -13.79
N ILE A 75 6.59 -13.96 -12.54
CA ILE A 75 5.55 -13.74 -11.52
C ILE A 75 5.61 -12.28 -11.04
N ARG A 76 4.46 -11.63 -11.01
CA ARG A 76 4.27 -10.25 -10.55
C ARG A 76 4.27 -10.13 -9.02
N ILE A 77 5.43 -10.40 -8.40
CA ILE A 77 5.55 -10.56 -6.94
C ILE A 77 5.24 -9.27 -6.19
N ALA A 78 5.70 -8.12 -6.68
CA ALA A 78 5.46 -6.83 -6.02
C ALA A 78 3.97 -6.47 -6.06
N ASP A 79 3.33 -6.67 -7.22
CA ASP A 79 1.90 -6.43 -7.40
C ASP A 79 1.07 -7.36 -6.51
N GLY A 80 1.42 -8.65 -6.43
CA GLY A 80 0.74 -9.58 -5.52
C GLY A 80 0.84 -9.20 -4.04
N ILE A 81 1.98 -8.67 -3.58
CA ILE A 81 2.10 -8.15 -2.21
C ILE A 81 1.18 -6.95 -2.00
N LEU A 82 1.03 -6.06 -2.98
CA LEU A 82 0.09 -4.93 -2.90
C LEU A 82 -1.36 -5.41 -2.82
N THR A 83 -1.74 -6.42 -3.62
CA THR A 83 -3.06 -7.05 -3.55
C THR A 83 -3.34 -7.62 -2.16
N LEU A 84 -2.37 -8.36 -1.57
CA LEU A 84 -2.51 -8.92 -0.22
C LEU A 84 -2.66 -7.81 0.84
N ARG A 85 -1.89 -6.72 0.73
CA ARG A 85 -2.03 -5.56 1.62
C ARG A 85 -3.39 -4.89 1.50
N ALA A 86 -3.94 -4.76 0.29
CA ALA A 86 -5.26 -4.19 0.07
C ALA A 86 -6.34 -5.01 0.79
N GLU A 87 -6.29 -6.35 0.66
CA GLU A 87 -7.19 -7.24 1.38
C GLU A 87 -6.98 -7.17 2.91
N SER A 88 -5.73 -7.14 3.39
CA SER A 88 -5.44 -6.90 4.82
C SER A 88 -6.10 -5.61 5.33
N VAL A 89 -6.06 -4.54 4.54
CA VAL A 89 -6.72 -3.27 4.88
C VAL A 89 -8.25 -3.41 4.89
N HIS A 90 -8.85 -4.14 3.93
CA HIS A 90 -10.28 -4.45 3.96
C HIS A 90 -10.71 -5.30 5.15
N MET A 91 -9.78 -6.07 5.73
CA MET A 91 -9.96 -6.81 6.98
C MET A 91 -9.75 -5.96 8.24
N GLY A 92 -9.44 -4.67 8.09
CA GLY A 92 -9.21 -3.76 9.22
C GLY A 92 -7.75 -3.71 9.69
N LEU A 93 -6.81 -4.37 9.02
CA LEU A 93 -5.40 -4.47 9.43
C LEU A 93 -4.53 -3.32 8.90
N MET A 94 -5.09 -2.11 8.79
CA MET A 94 -4.35 -0.92 8.34
C MET A 94 -3.44 -0.41 9.45
N LEU A 95 -2.14 -0.24 9.16
CA LEU A 95 -1.19 0.30 10.14
C LEU A 95 -1.56 1.72 10.58
N PRO A 96 -1.38 2.07 11.87
CA PRO A 96 -1.81 3.36 12.42
C PRO A 96 -1.24 4.59 11.68
N GLU A 97 0.03 4.55 11.30
CA GLU A 97 0.66 5.68 10.59
C GLU A 97 0.16 5.82 9.15
N HIS A 98 -0.17 4.71 8.47
CA HIS A 98 -0.83 4.76 7.17
C HIS A 98 -2.23 5.36 7.28
N ARG A 99 -2.97 5.02 8.34
CA ARG A 99 -4.29 5.59 8.62
C ARG A 99 -4.22 7.10 8.85
N LYS A 100 -3.22 7.59 9.60
CA LYS A 100 -3.01 9.04 9.78
C LYS A 100 -2.75 9.76 8.46
N VAL A 101 -1.88 9.21 7.61
CA VAL A 101 -1.59 9.79 6.28
C VAL A 101 -2.85 9.78 5.40
N ALA A 102 -3.63 8.71 5.44
CA ALA A 102 -4.91 8.64 4.73
C ALA A 102 -5.94 9.66 5.26
N GLY A 103 -5.96 9.92 6.56
CA GLY A 103 -6.75 11.00 7.16
C GLY A 103 -6.38 12.39 6.63
N LEU A 104 -5.08 12.68 6.49
CA LEU A 104 -4.62 13.93 5.85
C LEU A 104 -5.11 14.05 4.41
N MET A 105 -5.13 12.93 3.66
CA MET A 105 -5.68 12.90 2.30
C MET A 105 -7.18 13.21 2.28
N ILE A 106 -7.96 12.68 3.22
CA ILE A 106 -9.39 12.95 3.34
C ILE A 106 -9.63 14.43 3.68
N ASP A 107 -8.90 14.96 4.65
CA ASP A 107 -9.15 16.29 5.18
C ASP A 107 -8.64 17.41 4.26
N GLN A 108 -7.43 17.24 3.73
CA GLN A 108 -6.64 18.28 3.06
C GLN A 108 -6.34 17.96 1.58
N GLY A 109 -6.72 16.78 1.10
CA GLY A 109 -6.43 16.31 -0.27
C GLY A 109 -4.95 16.09 -0.54
N HIS A 110 -4.12 15.99 0.50
CA HIS A 110 -2.68 15.75 0.41
C HIS A 110 -2.19 14.87 1.55
N ALA A 111 -1.30 13.93 1.24
CA ALA A 111 -0.59 13.15 2.25
C ALA A 111 0.35 14.02 3.12
N VAL A 112 0.86 15.13 2.57
CA VAL A 112 1.68 16.12 3.27
C VAL A 112 1.15 17.52 2.95
N PRO A 113 0.20 18.03 3.74
CA PRO A 113 -0.39 19.36 3.53
C PRO A 113 0.64 20.49 3.68
N ILE A 114 0.40 21.61 3.00
CA ILE A 114 1.30 22.77 3.11
C ILE A 114 1.15 23.45 4.48
N ASN A 115 2.27 23.64 5.17
CA ASN A 115 2.33 24.38 6.43
C ASN A 115 2.88 25.81 6.22
N ASP A 116 2.92 26.57 7.30
CA ASP A 116 3.35 27.97 7.34
C ASP A 116 4.80 28.13 6.84
N ASP A 117 5.69 27.22 7.24
CA ASP A 117 7.08 27.19 6.76
C ASP A 117 7.17 26.96 5.25
N GLY A 118 6.32 26.07 4.71
CA GLY A 118 6.21 25.81 3.28
C GLY A 118 5.76 27.05 2.52
N ARG A 119 4.75 27.76 3.04
CA ARG A 119 4.26 29.03 2.48
C ARG A 119 5.34 30.12 2.49
N ALA A 120 6.05 30.26 3.60
CA ALA A 120 7.14 31.24 3.74
C ALA A 120 8.32 30.94 2.79
N LYS A 121 8.71 29.66 2.66
CA LYS A 121 9.77 29.24 1.72
C LYS A 121 9.40 29.53 0.28
N ARG A 122 8.15 29.28 -0.14
CA ARG A 122 7.68 29.58 -1.50
C ARG A 122 7.75 31.06 -1.83
N LYS A 123 7.27 31.93 -0.92
CA LYS A 123 7.40 33.39 -1.07
C LYS A 123 8.86 33.82 -1.22
N LYS A 124 9.76 33.28 -0.39
CA LYS A 124 11.21 33.57 -0.46
C LYS A 124 11.82 33.19 -1.81
N LEU A 125 11.32 32.13 -2.44
CA LEU A 125 11.74 31.68 -3.76
C LEU A 125 11.03 32.40 -4.92
N GLY A 126 10.23 33.43 -4.63
CA GLY A 126 9.48 34.18 -5.65
C GLY A 126 8.30 33.42 -6.25
N MET A 127 7.80 32.39 -5.56
CA MET A 127 6.65 31.59 -5.98
C MET A 127 5.39 32.04 -5.25
N ASP A 128 4.23 31.75 -5.85
CA ASP A 128 2.93 31.87 -5.18
C ASP A 128 2.92 31.12 -3.85
N GLU A 129 2.34 31.75 -2.83
CA GLU A 129 2.25 31.20 -1.46
C GLU A 129 1.61 29.82 -1.44
N LEU A 130 0.47 29.69 -2.14
CA LEU A 130 -0.23 28.41 -2.30
C LEU A 130 0.12 27.83 -3.68
N PRO A 131 0.54 26.56 -3.74
CA PRO A 131 0.75 25.88 -5.01
C PRO A 131 -0.58 25.62 -5.72
N GLU A 132 -0.54 25.47 -7.05
CA GLU A 132 -1.67 25.10 -7.92
C GLU A 132 -2.18 23.69 -7.63
N THR A 133 -2.85 23.55 -6.49
CA THR A 133 -3.34 22.29 -5.90
C THR A 133 -4.71 22.55 -5.26
N VAL A 134 -5.29 21.53 -4.62
CA VAL A 134 -6.57 21.68 -3.89
C VAL A 134 -6.51 22.74 -2.77
N HIS A 135 -5.32 23.10 -2.28
CA HIS A 135 -5.17 24.19 -1.31
C HIS A 135 -5.45 25.57 -1.92
N LYS A 136 -5.16 25.78 -3.22
CA LYS A 136 -5.48 27.03 -3.93
C LYS A 136 -6.88 26.98 -4.55
N HIS A 137 -7.39 25.78 -4.82
CA HIS A 137 -8.70 25.54 -5.45
C HIS A 137 -9.62 24.72 -4.54
N PRO A 138 -10.35 25.36 -3.59
CA PRO A 138 -11.16 24.64 -2.60
C PRO A 138 -12.25 23.73 -3.20
N GLN A 139 -12.84 24.11 -4.33
CA GLN A 139 -13.83 23.29 -5.02
C GLN A 139 -13.25 21.94 -5.50
N ALA A 140 -11.96 21.88 -5.79
CA ALA A 140 -11.29 20.63 -6.17
C ALA A 140 -11.14 19.69 -4.96
N LEU A 141 -11.04 20.22 -3.73
CA LEU A 141 -11.06 19.40 -2.53
C LEU A 141 -12.42 18.70 -2.35
N ASP A 142 -13.52 19.39 -2.64
CA ASP A 142 -14.86 18.79 -2.57
C ASP A 142 -15.01 17.65 -3.58
N GLN A 143 -14.43 17.80 -4.79
CA GLN A 143 -14.39 16.74 -5.79
C GLN A 143 -13.57 15.54 -5.32
N VAL A 144 -12.40 15.78 -4.72
CA VAL A 144 -11.57 14.71 -4.12
C VAL A 144 -12.37 13.98 -3.03
N LYS A 145 -12.98 14.70 -2.09
CA LYS A 145 -13.80 14.11 -1.03
C LYS A 145 -14.95 13.28 -1.59
N LYS A 146 -15.60 13.74 -2.67
CA LYS A 146 -16.66 12.99 -3.34
C LYS A 146 -16.15 11.67 -3.93
N LEU A 147 -14.97 11.67 -4.54
CA LEU A 147 -14.36 10.44 -5.05
C LEU A 147 -14.05 9.47 -3.90
N LEU A 148 -13.43 9.95 -2.82
CA LEU A 148 -13.11 9.12 -1.64
C LEU A 148 -14.35 8.52 -0.99
N GLU A 149 -15.47 9.25 -0.98
CA GLU A 149 -16.77 8.76 -0.50
C GLU A 149 -17.33 7.65 -1.40
N VAL A 150 -17.36 7.87 -2.72
CA VAL A 150 -17.95 6.92 -3.68
C VAL A 150 -17.12 5.63 -3.81
N THR A 151 -15.80 5.72 -3.62
CA THR A 151 -14.93 4.53 -3.62
C THR A 151 -14.94 3.77 -2.29
N GLY A 152 -15.65 4.26 -1.26
CA GLY A 152 -15.66 3.64 0.06
C GLY A 152 -14.37 3.85 0.87
N PHE A 153 -13.47 4.74 0.42
CA PHE A 153 -12.17 4.94 1.05
C PHE A 153 -12.29 5.60 2.42
N ILE A 154 -13.24 6.54 2.58
CA ILE A 154 -13.48 7.19 3.87
C ILE A 154 -13.84 6.15 4.92
N GLN A 155 -14.79 5.26 4.60
CA GLN A 155 -15.24 4.18 5.49
C GLN A 155 -14.07 3.28 5.88
N LEU A 156 -13.25 2.87 4.90
CA LEU A 156 -12.07 2.04 5.11
C LEU A 156 -11.06 2.66 6.10
N VAL A 157 -10.89 3.99 6.07
CA VAL A 157 -9.94 4.73 6.93
C VAL A 157 -10.54 5.09 8.28
N THR A 158 -11.86 5.19 8.40
CA THR A 158 -12.54 5.52 9.67
C THR A 158 -12.98 4.31 10.46
N ASP A 159 -12.99 3.11 9.87
CA ASP A 159 -13.37 1.88 10.57
C ASP A 159 -12.32 1.52 11.63
N GLU A 160 -12.68 1.70 12.90
CA GLU A 160 -11.86 1.44 14.10
C GLU A 160 -11.89 -0.02 14.55
N SER A 161 -12.52 -0.94 13.81
CA SER A 161 -12.52 -2.39 14.11
C SER A 161 -11.15 -3.08 13.99
N THR A 162 -10.06 -2.31 14.06
CA THR A 162 -8.68 -2.73 13.81
C THR A 162 -8.19 -3.65 14.93
N GLU A 163 -7.99 -4.93 14.61
CA GLU A 163 -7.10 -5.78 15.40
C GLU A 163 -5.69 -5.21 15.27
N ILE A 164 -5.12 -4.75 16.40
CA ILE A 164 -3.71 -4.34 16.44
C ILE A 164 -2.90 -5.63 16.36
N LEU A 165 -2.04 -5.74 15.34
CA LEU A 165 -0.99 -6.75 15.32
C LEU A 165 -0.04 -6.41 16.49
N GLU A 166 -0.12 -7.19 17.58
CA GLU A 166 0.76 -7.11 18.76
C GLU A 166 2.06 -7.93 18.57
#